data_AF-A0A5J4QQ09-F1
#
_entry.id   AF-A0A5J4QQ09-F1
#
_cell.length_a   1.000
_cell.length_b   1.000
_cell.length_c   1.000
_cell.angle_alpha   90.00
_cell.angle_beta   90.00
_cell.angle_gamma   90.00
#
_symmetry.space_group_name_H-M   'P 1'
#
loop_
_entity.id
_entity.type
_entity.pdbx_description
1 polymer ?
#
loop_
_entity_poly.entity_id
_entity_poly.type
_entity_poly.pdbx_seq_one_letter_code
_entity_poly.pdbx_strand_id
1 'polypeptide(L)'
;MSDFEKIKKIGKGAFGTVYQMKEIRSQRIVAVKEVDYDSDEEKQRFHKEVSVMRDVYHILQQASSSSSSQSSDSQPPFIHVVEPLGYFFNEDKDKAYLVLEYCENGDLRQYIQSMKNFGTEISEAV
;
A
#
# COMPACT_ATOMS: atom_id res chain seq x y z
N MET A 1 18.01 -6.88 -0.44
CA MET A 1 17.04 -7.17 -1.53
C MET A 1 16.72 -8.66 -1.67
N SER A 2 17.35 -9.56 -0.91
CA SER A 2 17.13 -11.00 -1.04
C SER A 2 15.78 -11.48 -0.51
N ASP A 3 15.02 -10.66 0.22
CA ASP A 3 13.74 -11.05 0.82
C ASP A 3 12.53 -10.85 -0.10
N PHE A 4 12.72 -10.20 -1.25
CA PHE A 4 11.64 -9.85 -2.18
C PHE A 4 11.98 -10.20 -3.63
N GLU A 5 11.03 -10.81 -4.32
CA GLU A 5 11.07 -11.05 -5.76
C GLU A 5 10.28 -9.96 -6.50
N LYS A 6 10.91 -9.23 -7.42
CA LYS A 6 10.24 -8.20 -8.23
C LYS A 6 9.43 -8.86 -9.35
N ILE A 7 8.12 -8.63 -9.38
CA ILE A 7 7.23 -9.21 -10.41
C ILE A 7 7.08 -8.23 -11.58
N LYS A 8 6.49 -7.06 -11.34
CA LYS A 8 6.25 -6.06 -12.40
C LYS A 8 6.15 -4.65 -11.83
N LYS A 9 6.43 -3.66 -12.66
CA LYS A 9 6.11 -2.26 -12.34
C LYS A 9 4.60 -2.04 -12.49
N ILE A 10 3.97 -1.46 -11.48
CA ILE A 10 2.52 -1.20 -11.45
C ILE A 10 2.17 0.29 -11.49
N GLY A 11 3.11 1.17 -11.15
CA GLY A 11 2.87 2.61 -11.22
C GLY A 11 4.15 3.44 -11.21
N LYS A 12 4.06 4.68 -11.68
CA LYS A 12 5.09 5.72 -11.49
C LYS A 12 4.37 7.02 -11.16
N GLY A 13 4.66 7.59 -10.00
CA GLY A 13 4.16 8.88 -9.57
C GLY A 13 5.26 9.93 -9.53
N ALA A 14 4.94 11.11 -9.00
CA ALA A 14 5.91 12.17 -8.76
C ALA A 14 6.98 11.76 -7.72
N PHE A 15 6.59 10.93 -6.74
CA PHE A 15 7.40 10.56 -5.58
C PHE A 15 8.02 9.16 -5.68
N GLY A 16 8.18 8.63 -6.90
CA GLY A 16 8.84 7.36 -7.12
C GLY A 16 8.04 6.33 -7.93
N THR A 17 8.52 5.10 -7.90
CA THR A 17 8.01 3.99 -8.73
C THR A 17 7.45 2.89 -7.85
N VAL A 18 6.28 2.37 -8.20
CA VAL A 18 5.63 1.28 -7.47
C VAL A 18 5.77 -0.02 -8.24
N TYR A 19 6.21 -1.07 -7.56
CA TYR A 19 6.36 -2.42 -8.09
C TYR A 19 5.45 -3.39 -7.34
N GLN A 20 4.84 -4.32 -8.05
CA GLN A 20 4.34 -5.56 -7.46
C GLN A 20 5.54 -6.46 -7.16
N MET A 21 5.65 -6.91 -5.93
CA MET A 21 6.72 -7.81 -5.48
C MET A 21 6.12 -8.94 -4.64
N LYS A 22 6.89 -10.00 -4.45
CA LYS A 22 6.53 -11.12 -3.58
C LYS A 22 7.55 -11.24 -2.46
N GLU A 23 7.10 -11.17 -1.21
CA GLU A 23 7.96 -11.47 -0.06
C GLU A 23 8.25 -12.98 -0.05
N ILE A 24 9.53 -13.35 -0.07
CA ILE A 24 9.94 -14.75 -0.24
C ILE A 24 9.52 -15.60 0.96
N ARG A 25 9.65 -15.07 2.18
CA ARG A 25 9.37 -15.85 3.39
C ARG A 25 7.89 -16.17 3.56
N SER A 26 7.02 -15.16 3.42
CA SER A 26 5.58 -15.32 3.62
C SER A 26 4.83 -15.72 2.34
N GLN A 27 5.49 -15.64 1.18
CA GLN A 27 4.88 -15.74 -0.15
C GLN A 27 3.82 -14.67 -0.43
N ARG A 28 3.71 -13.63 0.41
CA ARG A 28 2.72 -12.55 0.28
C ARG A 28 3.05 -11.65 -0.91
N ILE A 29 2.05 -11.36 -1.72
CA ILE A 29 2.12 -10.34 -2.76
C ILE A 29 1.95 -8.96 -2.11
N VAL A 30 2.86 -8.04 -2.43
CA VAL A 30 2.92 -6.70 -1.86
C VAL A 30 3.15 -5.65 -2.93
N ALA A 31 2.75 -4.41 -2.64
CA ALA A 31 3.13 -3.25 -3.42
C ALA A 31 4.33 -2.58 -2.74
N VAL A 32 5.43 -2.37 -3.48
CA VAL A 32 6.63 -1.71 -2.98
C VAL A 32 6.84 -0.41 -3.73
N LYS A 33 6.75 0.71 -3.00
CA LYS A 33 7.07 2.04 -3.50
C LYS A 33 8.56 2.30 -3.28
N GLU A 34 9.29 2.39 -4.38
CA GLU A 34 10.70 2.80 -4.43
C GLU A 34 10.78 4.32 -4.56
N VAL A 35 11.50 4.95 -3.65
CA VAL A 35 11.72 6.40 -3.57
C VAL A 35 13.22 6.65 -3.59
N ASP A 36 13.69 7.47 -4.54
CA ASP A 36 15.07 7.95 -4.54
C ASP A 36 15.20 9.10 -3.54
N TYR A 37 16.35 9.21 -2.87
CA TYR A 37 16.67 10.37 -2.02
C TYR A 37 18.09 10.84 -2.32
N ASP A 38 18.29 12.12 -2.59
CA ASP A 38 19.60 12.71 -2.83
C ASP A 38 20.04 13.62 -1.67
N SER A 39 19.16 13.84 -0.67
CA SER A 39 19.44 14.66 0.50
C SER A 39 18.86 14.11 1.81
N ASP A 40 19.41 14.57 2.93
CA ASP A 40 18.87 14.28 4.26
C ASP A 40 17.43 14.78 4.42
N GLU A 41 17.06 15.89 3.78
CA GLU A 41 15.67 16.37 3.80
C GLU A 41 14.72 15.39 3.08
N GLU A 42 15.14 14.78 1.98
CA GLU A 42 14.34 13.78 1.26
C GLU A 42 14.22 12.48 2.06
N LYS A 43 15.31 12.05 2.69
CA LYS A 43 15.29 10.91 3.63
C LYS A 43 14.33 11.19 4.81
N GLN A 44 14.36 12.40 5.38
CA GLN A 44 13.43 12.81 6.44
C GLN A 44 11.97 12.86 5.96
N ARG A 45 11.71 13.31 4.73
CA ARG A 45 10.36 13.27 4.14
C ARG A 45 9.84 11.83 4.04
N PHE A 46 10.68 10.89 3.62
CA PHE A 46 10.31 9.47 3.61
C PHE A 46 9.99 8.95 5.01
N HIS A 47 10.83 9.24 6.01
CA HIS A 47 10.56 8.86 7.40
C HIS A 47 9.23 9.43 7.92
N LYS A 48 8.94 10.69 7.59
CA LYS A 48 7.67 11.33 7.95
C LYS A 48 6.48 10.64 7.26
N GLU A 49 6.59 10.32 5.98
CA GLU A 49 5.56 9.57 5.24
C GLU A 49 5.25 8.24 5.93
N VAL A 50 6.28 7.46 6.25
CA VAL A 50 6.16 6.18 6.96
C VAL A 50 5.50 6.34 8.33
N SER A 51 5.95 7.31 9.13
CA SER A 51 5.42 7.52 10.48
C SER A 51 3.93 7.87 10.43
N VAL A 52 3.57 8.87 9.61
CA VAL A 52 2.19 9.34 9.50
C VAL A 52 1.26 8.22 9.02
N MET A 53 1.67 7.44 8.00
CA MET A 53 0.85 6.33 7.50
C MET A 53 0.62 5.27 8.57
N ARG A 54 1.67 4.90 9.32
CA ARG A 54 1.56 3.93 10.40
C ARG A 54 0.67 4.45 11.53
N ASP A 55 0.85 5.70 11.94
CA ASP A 55 0.06 6.31 13.01
C ASP A 55 -1.44 6.33 12.66
N VAL A 56 -1.77 6.77 11.44
CA VAL A 56 -3.15 6.76 10.93
C VAL A 56 -3.74 5.35 10.95
N TYR A 57 -2.98 4.35 10.48
CA TYR A 57 -3.46 2.96 10.46
C TYR A 57 -3.75 2.45 11.88
N HIS A 58 -2.86 2.71 12.85
CA HIS A 58 -3.05 2.29 14.25
C HIS A 58 -4.25 2.97 14.90
N ILE A 59 -4.45 4.27 14.66
CA ILE A 59 -5.61 5.02 15.17
C ILE A 59 -6.91 4.39 14.65
N LEU A 60 -6.98 4.09 13.36
CA LEU A 60 -8.17 3.48 12.76
C LEU A 60 -8.41 2.07 13.31
N GLN A 61 -7.36 1.26 13.47
CA GLN A 61 -7.47 -0.08 14.05
C GLN A 61 -8.03 -0.05 15.48
N GLN A 62 -7.59 0.90 16.30
CA GLN A 62 -8.08 1.07 17.67
C GLN A 62 -9.54 1.55 17.72
N ALA A 63 -9.90 2.51 16.85
CA ALA A 63 -11.26 3.04 16.76
C ALA A 63 -12.26 1.97 16.31
N SER A 64 -11.87 1.11 15.36
CA SER A 64 -12.75 0.03 14.89
C SER A 64 -12.88 -1.10 15.91
N SER A 65 -11.84 -1.38 16.70
CA SER A 65 -11.86 -2.43 17.73
C SER A 65 -12.66 -2.05 18.98
N SER A 66 -12.85 -0.76 19.23
CA SER A 66 -13.65 -0.26 20.36
C SER A 66 -15.17 -0.28 20.11
N SER A 67 -15.58 -0.69 18.90
CA SER A 67 -16.99 -0.76 18.47
C SER A 67 -17.58 -2.19 18.50
N SER A 68 -16.74 -3.23 18.64
CA SER A 68 -17.18 -4.62 18.64
C SER A 68 -17.29 -5.17 20.06
N SER A 69 -18.52 -5.23 20.56
CA SER A 69 -18.93 -6.08 21.68
C SER A 69 -18.42 -7.51 21.45
N GLN A 70 -17.83 -8.09 22.50
CA GLN A 70 -17.30 -9.45 22.58
C GLN A 70 -18.18 -10.49 21.85
N SER A 71 -17.74 -10.92 20.67
CA SER A 71 -18.10 -12.23 20.12
C SER A 71 -16.84 -12.88 19.57
N SER A 72 -16.55 -14.09 20.03
CA SER A 72 -15.29 -14.80 19.78
C SER A 72 -15.08 -15.27 18.33
N ASP A 73 -16.03 -14.98 17.43
CA ASP A 73 -15.99 -15.28 15.99
C ASP A 73 -15.87 -14.01 15.12
N SER A 74 -15.65 -12.84 15.73
CA SER A 74 -15.61 -11.57 15.01
C SER A 74 -14.35 -11.45 14.15
N GLN A 75 -14.55 -11.43 12.83
CA GLN A 75 -13.51 -11.03 11.88
C GLN A 75 -12.95 -9.66 12.30
N PRO A 76 -11.63 -9.45 12.20
CA PRO A 76 -11.05 -8.16 12.49
C PRO A 76 -11.77 -7.09 11.65
N PRO A 77 -12.02 -5.90 12.22
CA PRO A 77 -12.72 -4.85 11.50
C PRO A 77 -11.98 -4.52 10.21
N PHE A 78 -12.72 -4.43 9.11
CA PHE A 78 -12.15 -4.03 7.83
C PHE A 78 -11.78 -2.54 7.88
N ILE A 79 -10.50 -2.24 7.71
CA ILE A 79 -10.00 -0.86 7.71
C ILE A 79 -9.93 -0.40 6.25
N HIS A 80 -10.64 0.68 5.91
CA HIS A 80 -10.71 1.24 4.55
C HIS A 80 -9.47 2.08 4.16
N VAL A 81 -8.28 1.68 4.60
CA VAL A 81 -7.01 2.31 4.20
C VAL A 81 -5.97 1.25 3.86
N VAL A 82 -5.08 1.59 2.94
CA VAL A 82 -3.99 0.71 2.51
C VAL A 82 -3.03 0.45 3.67
N GLU A 83 -2.90 -0.81 4.07
CA GLU A 83 -2.03 -1.24 5.17
C GLU A 83 -0.53 -0.98 4.87
N PRO A 84 0.19 -0.22 5.74
CA PRO A 84 1.64 -0.10 5.66
C PRO A 84 2.32 -1.29 6.34
N LEU A 85 2.86 -2.21 5.55
CA LEU A 85 3.47 -3.46 6.01
C LEU A 85 4.88 -3.30 6.55
N GLY A 86 5.64 -2.34 6.04
CA GLY A 86 7.07 -2.26 6.32
C GLY A 86 7.77 -1.16 5.56
N TYR A 87 9.03 -0.93 5.89
CA TYR A 87 9.92 -0.11 5.09
C TYR A 87 11.35 -0.61 5.24
N PHE A 88 12.21 -0.31 4.27
CA PHE A 88 13.63 -0.58 4.33
C PHE A 88 14.42 0.41 3.46
N PHE A 89 15.71 0.53 3.73
CA PHE A 89 16.63 1.38 2.97
C PHE A 89 17.63 0.53 2.20
N ASN A 90 18.12 1.09 1.10
CA ASN A 90 19.27 0.61 0.38
C ASN A 90 20.25 1.78 0.25
N GLU A 91 21.16 1.88 1.23
CA GLU A 91 22.11 2.99 1.31
C GLU A 91 23.11 2.98 0.15
N ASP A 92 23.42 1.81 -0.43
CA ASP A 92 24.30 1.71 -1.59
C ASP A 92 23.70 2.33 -2.87
N LYS A 93 22.38 2.52 -2.90
CA LYS A 93 21.63 3.00 -4.07
C LYS A 93 20.82 4.26 -3.79
N ASP A 94 20.99 4.86 -2.62
CA ASP A 94 20.24 6.03 -2.18
C ASP A 94 18.72 5.89 -2.40
N LYS A 95 18.20 4.70 -2.05
CA LYS A 95 16.80 4.32 -2.27
C LYS A 95 16.13 3.89 -0.99
N ALA A 96 14.93 4.40 -0.77
CA ALA A 96 14.03 3.99 0.29
C ALA A 96 12.85 3.19 -0.30
N TYR A 97 12.37 2.21 0.46
CA TYR A 97 11.34 1.30 0.04
C TYR A 97 10.23 1.26 1.08
N LEU A 98 9.01 1.59 0.67
CA LEU A 98 7.80 1.45 1.48
C LEU A 98 7.00 0.24 0.99
N VAL A 99 6.76 -0.72 1.88
CA VAL A 99 6.02 -1.95 1.61
C VAL A 99 4.58 -1.76 2.06
N LEU A 100 3.65 -1.97 1.15
CA LEU A 100 2.21 -1.77 1.31
C LEU A 100 1.45 -3.03 0.92
N GLU A 101 0.21 -3.15 1.39
CA GLU A 101 -0.71 -4.14 0.81
C GLU A 101 -0.85 -3.94 -0.71
N TYR A 102 -1.04 -5.05 -1.42
CA TYR A 102 -1.28 -5.03 -2.85
C TYR A 102 -2.78 -5.09 -3.13
N CYS A 103 -3.31 -4.04 -3.77
CA CYS A 103 -4.70 -4.01 -4.23
C CYS A 103 -4.80 -4.65 -5.63
N GLU A 104 -5.28 -5.89 -5.71
CA GLU A 104 -5.22 -6.70 -6.94
C GLU A 104 -5.97 -6.09 -8.14
N ASN A 105 -7.05 -5.36 -7.87
CA ASN A 105 -7.93 -4.78 -8.89
C ASN A 105 -7.52 -3.36 -9.33
N GLY A 106 -6.36 -2.88 -8.89
CA GLY A 106 -5.86 -1.56 -9.27
C GLY A 106 -6.63 -0.41 -8.64
N ASP A 107 -6.70 0.72 -9.35
CA ASP A 107 -7.29 1.95 -8.84
C ASP A 107 -8.64 2.32 -9.48
N LEU A 108 -9.37 3.23 -8.82
CA LEU A 108 -10.69 3.66 -9.28
C LEU A 108 -10.66 4.37 -10.63
N ARG A 109 -9.55 5.05 -11.00
CA ARG A 109 -9.43 5.72 -12.29
C ARG A 109 -9.32 4.70 -13.42
N GLN A 110 -8.53 3.65 -13.23
CA GLN A 110 -8.44 2.52 -14.15
C GLN A 110 -9.79 1.83 -14.30
N TYR A 111 -10.50 1.63 -13.19
CA TYR A 111 -11.86 1.07 -13.21
C TYR A 111 -12.83 1.94 -14.01
N ILE A 112 -12.93 3.24 -13.72
CA ILE A 112 -13.80 4.18 -14.46
C ILE A 112 -13.45 4.21 -15.95
N GLN A 113 -12.15 4.21 -16.30
CA GLN A 113 -11.73 4.20 -17.70
C GLN A 113 -12.14 2.91 -18.40
N SER A 114 -12.05 1.77 -17.71
CA SER A 114 -12.48 0.48 -18.24
C SER A 114 -13.99 0.50 -18.49
N MET A 115 -14.79 0.95 -17.52
CA MET A 115 -16.25 1.07 -17.66
C MET A 115 -16.65 1.96 -18.85
N LYS A 116 -15.98 3.10 -19.04
CA LYS A 116 -16.20 3.98 -20.20
C LYS A 116 -15.88 3.27 -21.52
N ASN A 117 -14.81 2.49 -21.57
CA ASN A 117 -14.41 1.77 -22.77
C ASN A 117 -15.37 0.61 -23.11
N PHE A 118 -15.93 -0.06 -22.10
CA PHE A 118 -16.87 -1.17 -22.28
C PHE A 118 -18.32 -0.70 -22.54
N GLY A 119 -18.61 0.60 -22.52
CA GLY A 119 -19.96 1.13 -22.73
C GLY A 119 -20.96 0.67 -21.66
N THR A 120 -20.47 0.27 -20.49
CA THR A 120 -21.29 -0.27 -19.41
C THR A 120 -21.84 0.89 -18.58
N GLU A 121 -23.15 1.08 -18.58
CA GLU A 121 -23.80 1.94 -17.58
C GLU A 121 -23.71 1.27 -16.20
N ILE A 122 -23.34 2.05 -15.17
CA ILE A 122 -23.47 1.60 -13.79
C ILE A 122 -24.96 1.63 -13.48
N SER A 123 -25.63 0.47 -13.60
CA SER A 123 -27.01 0.33 -13.17
C SER A 123 -27.08 0.47 -11.65
N GLU A 124 -28.07 1.21 -11.15
CA GLU A 124 -28.40 1.18 -9.72
C GLU A 124 -28.67 -0.28 -9.30
N ALA A 125 -28.11 -0.66 -8.15
CA ALA A 125 -28.45 -1.94 -7.55
C ALA A 125 -29.93 -1.90 -7.15
N VAL A 126 -30.72 -2.83 -7.70
CA VAL A 126 -32.16 -3.00 -7.41
C VAL A 126 -32.35 -3.58 -6.02
#